data_AF-A0A2E9VY78-F1
#
_entry.id   AF-A0A2E9VY78-F1
#
_cell.length_a   1.000
_cell.length_b   1.000
_cell.length_c   1.000
_cell.angle_alpha   90.00
_cell.angle_beta   90.00
_cell.angle_gamma   90.00
#
_symmetry.space_group_name_H-M   'P 1'
#
loop_
_entity.id
_entity.type
_entity.pdbx_description
1 polymer ?
#
loop_
_entity_poly.entity_id
_entity_poly.type
_entity_poly.pdbx_seq_one_letter_code
_entity_poly.pdbx_strand_id
1 'polypeptide(L)'
;MSEDESKDIISLKIAGIDYQLYCPEDEQETLLVAAEYLNKKIKKLKRQTKFLSVEKVAILAGLEITNEMMSSSQDSNKDSEKDNVKVDENIIESSVELDDSKEALEDSLSLKLVDEISELSKL
;
A
#
# COMPACT_ATOMS: atom_id res chain seq x y z
N MET A 1 11.40 -33.98 -7.61
CA MET A 1 10.77 -32.67 -7.39
C MET A 1 9.89 -32.45 -8.60
N SER A 2 8.58 -32.41 -8.38
CA SER A 2 7.55 -32.35 -9.44
C SER A 2 7.54 -30.96 -10.07
N GLU A 3 7.20 -30.86 -11.36
CA GLU A 3 7.13 -29.58 -12.09
C GLU A 3 6.07 -28.61 -11.52
N ASP A 4 5.07 -29.10 -10.78
CA ASP A 4 4.02 -28.28 -10.15
C ASP A 4 4.52 -27.33 -9.06
N GLU A 5 5.44 -27.77 -8.20
CA GLU A 5 5.96 -26.94 -7.09
C GLU A 5 6.70 -25.67 -7.56
N SER A 6 7.11 -25.64 -8.83
CA SER A 6 7.82 -24.48 -9.41
C SER A 6 6.88 -23.36 -9.86
N LYS A 7 5.62 -23.66 -10.16
CA LYS A 7 4.63 -22.67 -10.59
C LYS A 7 4.09 -21.85 -9.43
N ASP A 8 4.13 -22.42 -8.23
CA ASP A 8 3.72 -21.74 -7.00
C ASP A 8 4.81 -20.82 -6.44
N ILE A 9 5.94 -20.60 -7.14
CA ILE A 9 7.00 -19.71 -6.67
C ILE A 9 6.98 -18.43 -7.50
N ILE A 10 6.70 -17.31 -6.83
CA ILE A 10 6.74 -15.98 -7.41
C ILE A 10 7.95 -15.20 -6.93
N SER A 11 8.61 -14.49 -7.85
CA SER A 11 9.73 -13.60 -7.54
C SER A 11 9.29 -12.14 -7.61
N LEU A 12 9.56 -11.36 -6.57
CA LEU A 12 9.15 -9.96 -6.47
C LEU A 12 10.21 -9.08 -5.81
N LYS A 13 10.21 -7.78 -6.13
CA LYS A 13 11.15 -6.81 -5.56
C LYS A 13 10.41 -5.81 -4.67
N ILE A 14 10.70 -5.82 -3.37
CA ILE A 14 10.16 -4.85 -2.41
C ILE A 14 11.31 -4.03 -1.82
N ALA A 15 11.18 -2.71 -1.87
CA ALA A 15 12.14 -1.77 -1.32
C ALA A 15 13.61 -2.00 -1.77
N GLY A 16 13.79 -2.54 -2.98
CA GLY A 16 15.09 -2.84 -3.58
C GLY A 16 15.62 -4.25 -3.30
N ILE A 17 14.96 -5.01 -2.44
CA ILE A 17 15.31 -6.38 -2.06
C ILE A 17 14.47 -7.35 -2.89
N ASP A 18 15.13 -8.38 -3.43
CA ASP A 18 14.50 -9.46 -4.18
C ASP A 18 14.02 -10.56 -3.23
N TYR A 19 12.76 -10.98 -3.39
CA TYR A 19 12.10 -12.02 -2.59
C TYR A 19 11.56 -13.12 -3.49
N GLN A 20 11.54 -14.34 -2.96
CA GLN A 20 10.84 -15.48 -3.56
C GLN A 20 9.84 -16.00 -2.55
N LEU A 21 8.57 -16.05 -2.93
CA LEU A 21 7.47 -16.47 -2.07
C LEU A 21 6.75 -17.63 -2.71
N TYR A 22 6.27 -18.54 -1.86
CA TYR A 22 5.27 -19.51 -2.27
C TYR A 22 3.91 -18.79 -2.35
N CYS A 23 3.28 -18.82 -3.51
CA CYS A 23 2.00 -18.20 -3.81
C CYS A 23 1.34 -18.98 -4.95
N PRO A 24 0.11 -19.49 -4.75
CA PRO A 24 -0.59 -20.24 -5.78
C PRO A 24 -0.92 -19.33 -6.99
N GLU A 25 -0.93 -19.90 -8.20
CA GLU A 25 -1.04 -19.16 -9.47
C GLU A 25 -2.23 -18.17 -9.52
N ASP A 26 -3.33 -18.49 -8.85
CA ASP A 26 -4.56 -17.67 -8.79
C ASP A 26 -4.41 -16.39 -7.95
N GLU A 27 -3.48 -16.36 -6.99
CA GLU A 27 -3.25 -15.20 -6.12
C GLU A 27 -2.05 -14.34 -6.56
N GLN A 28 -1.21 -14.85 -7.48
CA GLN A 28 0.03 -14.21 -7.90
C GLN A 28 -0.16 -12.80 -8.47
N GLU A 29 -1.17 -12.60 -9.32
CA GLU A 29 -1.47 -11.28 -9.89
C GLU A 29 -1.82 -10.27 -8.79
N THR A 30 -2.67 -10.67 -7.85
CA THR A 30 -3.09 -9.84 -6.72
C THR A 30 -1.90 -9.49 -5.83
N LEU A 31 -1.01 -10.45 -5.59
CA LEU A 31 0.20 -10.25 -4.80
C LEU A 31 1.18 -9.27 -5.48
N LEU A 32 1.31 -9.31 -6.80
CA LEU A 32 2.13 -8.34 -7.55
C LEU A 32 1.59 -6.92 -7.40
N VAL A 33 0.27 -6.74 -7.52
CA VAL A 33 -0.38 -5.44 -7.31
C VAL A 33 -0.16 -4.95 -5.87
N ALA A 34 -0.32 -5.84 -4.88
CA ALA A 34 -0.07 -5.51 -3.48
C ALA A 34 1.39 -5.10 -3.22
N ALA A 35 2.35 -5.81 -3.81
CA ALA A 35 3.77 -5.48 -3.71
C ALA A 35 4.11 -4.13 -4.37
N GLU A 36 3.47 -3.81 -5.50
CA GLU A 36 3.65 -2.52 -6.17
C GLU A 36 3.06 -1.36 -5.34
N TYR A 37 1.89 -1.57 -4.76
CA TYR A 37 1.24 -0.61 -3.87
C TYR A 37 2.08 -0.35 -2.61
N LEU A 38 2.58 -1.41 -1.96
CA LEU A 38 3.51 -1.30 -0.83
C LEU A 38 4.77 -0.52 -1.23
N ASN A 39 5.36 -0.80 -2.39
CA ASN A 39 6.54 -0.08 -2.90
C ASN A 39 6.27 1.41 -3.11
N LYS A 40 5.09 1.78 -3.64
CA LYS A 40 4.69 3.19 -3.80
C LYS A 40 4.61 3.87 -2.45
N LYS A 41 3.96 3.25 -1.46
CA LYS A 41 3.85 3.78 -0.09
C LYS A 41 5.22 3.92 0.58
N ILE A 42 6.10 2.92 0.46
CA ILE A 42 7.48 2.98 0.97
C ILE A 42 8.26 4.13 0.34
N LYS A 43 8.21 4.30 -0.99
CA LYS A 43 8.90 5.40 -1.69
C LYS A 43 8.39 6.76 -1.22
N LYS A 44 7.08 6.91 -1.08
CA LYS A 44 6.41 8.12 -0.61
C LYS A 44 6.86 8.49 0.80
N LEU A 45 6.75 7.56 1.74
CA LEU A 45 7.19 7.76 3.12
C LEU A 45 8.70 8.00 3.22
N LYS A 46 9.53 7.32 2.41
CA LYS A 46 10.98 7.51 2.41
C LYS A 46 11.38 8.92 1.95
N ARG A 47 10.63 9.54 1.04
CA ARG A 47 10.84 10.94 0.62
C ARG A 47 10.55 11.93 1.76
N GLN A 48 9.55 11.63 2.59
CA GLN A 48 9.15 12.46 3.74
C GLN A 48 10.05 12.22 4.97
N THR A 49 10.48 10.98 5.19
CA THR A 49 11.28 10.53 6.33
C THR A 49 12.70 10.16 5.90
N LYS A 50 13.43 11.12 5.33
CA LYS A 50 14.75 10.88 4.73
C LYS A 50 15.75 10.23 5.69
N PHE A 51 15.65 10.57 6.98
CA PHE A 51 16.51 10.06 8.06
C PHE A 51 16.24 8.59 8.44
N LEU A 52 15.07 8.02 8.12
CA LEU A 52 14.73 6.65 8.50
C LEU A 52 15.39 5.60 7.60
N SER A 53 15.78 4.46 8.16
CA SER A 53 16.19 3.30 7.36
C SER A 53 15.01 2.76 6.53
N VAL A 54 15.31 2.10 5.41
CA VAL A 54 14.29 1.50 4.54
C VAL A 54 13.42 0.49 5.29
N GLU A 55 14.02 -0.28 6.21
CA GLU A 55 13.32 -1.23 7.07
C GLU A 55 12.26 -0.55 7.94
N LYS A 56 12.62 0.54 8.63
CA LYS A 56 11.67 1.32 9.46
C LYS A 56 10.55 1.92 8.62
N VAL A 57 10.87 2.42 7.43
CA VAL A 57 9.87 2.94 6.49
C VAL A 57 8.94 1.84 5.97
N ALA A 58 9.45 0.63 5.73
CA ALA A 58 8.63 -0.52 5.32
C ALA A 58 7.61 -0.90 6.40
N ILE A 59 8.02 -0.89 7.67
CA ILE A 59 7.11 -1.14 8.80
C ILE A 59 6.04 -0.04 8.88
N LEU A 60 6.43 1.23 8.77
CA LEU A 60 5.48 2.35 8.76
C LEU A 60 4.49 2.24 7.60
N ALA A 61 4.96 1.92 6.40
CA ALA A 61 4.12 1.73 5.22
C ALA A 61 3.10 0.60 5.44
N GLY A 62 3.55 -0.54 5.96
CA GLY A 62 2.67 -1.67 6.27
C GLY A 62 1.59 -1.33 7.29
N LEU A 63 1.96 -0.59 8.35
CA LEU A 63 1.01 -0.13 9.37
C LEU A 63 -0.01 0.85 8.81
N GLU A 64 0.42 1.79 7.97
CA GLU A 64 -0.47 2.79 7.39
C GLU A 64 -1.49 2.15 6.44
N ILE A 65 -1.04 1.24 5.57
CA ILE A 65 -1.91 0.45 4.67
C ILE A 65 -2.92 -0.38 5.49
N THR A 66 -2.45 -1.03 6.55
CA THR A 66 -3.32 -1.83 7.43
C THR A 66 -4.37 -0.96 8.10
N ASN A 67 -3.99 0.24 8.55
CA ASN A 67 -4.91 1.19 9.15
C ASN A 67 -5.95 1.70 8.15
N GLU A 68 -5.56 2.01 6.91
CA GLU A 68 -6.49 2.41 5.84
C GLU A 68 -7.54 1.31 5.57
N MET A 69 -7.12 0.04 5.51
CA MET A 69 -8.02 -1.10 5.32
C MET A 69 -8.99 -1.29 6.50
N MET A 70 -8.54 -1.02 7.73
CA MET A 70 -9.38 -1.11 8.92
C MET A 70 -10.33 0.07 9.08
N SER A 71 -9.91 1.29 8.74
CA SER A 71 -10.74 2.50 8.83
C SER A 71 -11.87 2.52 7.79
N SER A 72 -11.58 2.09 6.55
CA SER A 72 -12.60 1.94 5.51
C SER A 72 -13.69 0.91 5.87
N SER A 73 -13.36 -0.06 6.71
CA SER A 73 -14.33 -1.02 7.29
C SER A 73 -15.19 -0.43 8.41
N GLN A 74 -14.79 0.70 9.03
CA GLN A 74 -15.57 1.39 10.05
C GLN A 74 -16.53 2.43 9.46
N ASP A 75 -16.14 3.11 8.38
CA ASP A 75 -17.00 4.11 7.73
C ASP A 75 -18.17 3.47 6.95
N SER A 76 -17.98 2.27 6.41
CA SER A 76 -19.05 1.46 5.80
C SER A 76 -20.13 1.02 6.81
N ASN A 77 -19.89 1.14 8.12
CA ASN A 77 -20.87 0.86 9.17
C ASN A 77 -21.67 2.10 9.61
N LYS A 78 -21.37 3.30 9.08
CA LYS A 78 -22.09 4.55 9.40
C LYS A 78 -23.12 5.00 8.37
N ASP A 79 -23.20 4.35 7.21
CA ASP A 79 -24.10 4.73 6.11
C ASP A 79 -25.39 3.88 6.01
N SER A 80 -25.86 3.29 7.12
CA SER A 80 -27.18 2.61 7.15
C SER A 80 -28.37 3.54 7.46
N GLU A 81 -28.21 4.86 7.38
CA GLU A 81 -29.35 5.81 7.47
C GLU A 81 -29.19 7.01 6.52
N LYS A 82 -29.06 6.83 5.19
CA LYS A 82 -29.59 7.82 4.22
C LYS A 82 -30.14 7.16 2.95
N ASP A 83 -31.41 7.42 2.73
CA ASP A 83 -32.28 6.98 1.64
C ASP A 83 -31.75 7.21 0.21
N ASN A 84 -31.95 6.19 -0.62
CA ASN A 84 -32.51 6.18 -1.98
C ASN A 84 -32.21 7.36 -2.94
N VAL A 85 -31.44 7.13 -4.02
CA VAL A 85 -31.86 7.36 -5.43
C VAL A 85 -31.07 6.41 -6.37
N LYS A 86 -31.79 5.78 -7.30
CA LYS A 86 -31.36 4.80 -8.30
C LYS A 86 -30.69 5.43 -9.55
N VAL A 87 -30.04 4.55 -10.35
CA VAL A 87 -30.12 4.40 -11.82
C VAL A 87 -28.79 4.50 -12.60
N ASP A 88 -28.37 3.32 -13.07
CA ASP A 88 -27.82 2.86 -14.37
C ASP A 88 -26.41 3.17 -14.93
N GLU A 89 -25.72 2.05 -15.16
CA GLU A 89 -24.99 1.55 -16.35
C GLU A 89 -23.65 2.13 -16.84
N ASN A 90 -22.65 1.22 -16.81
CA ASN A 90 -21.60 0.92 -17.80
C ASN A 90 -20.81 2.06 -18.47
N ILE A 91 -19.47 1.99 -18.34
CA ILE A 91 -18.53 1.80 -19.47
C ILE A 91 -17.16 1.38 -18.89
N ILE A 92 -16.73 0.18 -19.30
CA ILE A 92 -15.33 -0.24 -19.30
C ILE A 92 -14.66 0.55 -20.41
N GLU A 93 -13.66 1.36 -20.11
CA GLU A 93 -12.57 1.57 -21.05
C GLU A 93 -11.27 1.93 -20.33
N SER A 94 -10.31 1.07 -20.59
CA SER A 94 -8.89 1.14 -20.27
C SER A 94 -8.27 2.49 -20.61
N SER A 95 -7.63 3.11 -19.62
CA SER A 95 -6.39 3.89 -19.78
C SER A 95 -5.77 4.05 -18.40
N VAL A 96 -4.89 3.10 -18.02
CA VAL A 96 -3.99 3.30 -16.88
C VAL A 96 -2.89 4.23 -17.37
N GLU A 97 -3.20 5.52 -17.43
CA GLU A 97 -2.18 6.55 -17.52
C GLU A 97 -1.45 6.59 -16.18
N LEU A 98 -0.19 6.13 -16.17
CA LEU A 98 0.74 6.41 -15.09
C LEU A 98 1.09 7.91 -15.16
N ASP A 99 0.16 8.76 -14.72
CA ASP A 99 0.42 10.19 -14.52
C ASP A 99 1.22 10.37 -13.23
N ASP A 100 2.54 10.41 -13.36
CA ASP A 100 3.51 10.64 -12.27
C ASP A 100 3.54 12.14 -11.85
N SER A 101 2.46 12.89 -12.04
CA SER A 101 2.45 14.34 -11.86
C SER A 101 1.09 14.94 -11.49
N LYS A 102 0.37 14.38 -10.50
CA LYS A 102 -0.63 15.14 -9.72
C LYS A 102 -1.08 14.39 -8.46
N GLU A 103 -0.26 14.43 -7.41
CA GLU A 103 -0.76 14.23 -6.06
C GLU A 103 0.10 15.02 -5.06
N ALA A 104 0.12 16.32 -5.25
CA ALA A 104 0.45 17.24 -4.16
C ALA A 104 -0.90 17.68 -3.59
N LEU A 105 -1.04 17.58 -2.26
CA LEU A 105 -2.18 18.00 -1.42
C LEU A 105 -3.08 16.85 -0.91
N GLU A 106 -2.51 15.85 -0.23
CA GLU A 106 -3.10 15.20 0.97
C GLU A 106 -2.12 14.19 1.59
N ASP A 107 -0.97 14.65 2.11
CA ASP A 107 0.00 13.75 2.76
C ASP A 107 0.45 14.26 4.12
N SER A 108 -0.53 14.43 4.99
CA SER A 108 -0.26 14.42 6.42
C SER A 108 0.10 12.98 6.82
N LEU A 109 1.39 12.70 7.07
CA LEU A 109 1.83 11.47 7.74
C LEU A 109 0.98 11.26 9.01
N SER A 110 0.12 10.23 9.04
CA SER A 110 -0.65 9.91 10.25
C SER A 110 0.22 9.26 11.34
N LEU A 111 1.33 8.63 10.96
CA LEU A 111 2.21 7.88 11.86
C LEU A 111 3.65 8.40 11.80
N LYS A 112 4.25 8.64 12.97
CA LYS A 112 5.66 9.05 13.13
C LYS A 112 6.32 8.17 14.19
N LEU A 113 7.60 7.83 13.99
CA LEU A 113 8.37 7.09 15.01
C LEU A 113 8.77 8.03 16.15
N VAL A 114 8.48 7.60 17.39
CA VAL A 114 8.67 8.42 18.61
C VAL A 114 10.14 8.67 18.92
N ASP A 115 11.01 7.70 18.63
CA ASP A 115 12.46 7.80 18.90
C ASP A 115 13.10 9.03 18.25
N GLU A 116 12.50 9.58 17.19
CA GLU A 116 13.01 10.75 16.46
C GLU A 116 12.26 12.05 16.78
N ILE A 117 11.08 11.96 17.42
CA ILE A 117 10.42 13.13 18.02
C ILE A 117 11.20 13.57 19.28
N SER A 118 11.82 12.62 19.98
CA SER A 118 12.60 12.90 21.19
C SER A 118 13.89 13.69 20.93
N GLU A 119 14.52 13.54 19.76
CA GLU A 119 15.66 14.38 19.36
C GLU A 119 15.25 15.83 19.04
N LEU A 120 14.03 16.04 18.51
CA LEU A 120 13.49 17.38 18.25
C LEU A 120 13.04 18.11 19.52
N SER A 121 12.74 17.39 20.60
CA SER A 121 12.34 17.98 21.88
C SER A 121 13.52 18.35 22.80
N LYS A 122 14.76 17.99 22.43
CA LYS A 122 15.96 18.28 23.21
C LYS A 122 16.74 19.52 22.73
N LEU A 123 16.17 20.30 21.81
CA LEU A 123 16.72 21.59 21.36
C LEU A 123 15.96 22.76 21.98
#